data_AF-A0A965UM10-F1
#
_entry.id   AF-A0A965UM10-F1
#
_cell.length_a   1.000
_cell.length_b   1.000
_cell.length_c   1.000
_cell.angle_alpha   90.00
_cell.angle_beta   90.00
_cell.angle_gamma   90.00
#
_symmetry.space_group_name_H-M   'P 1'
#
loop_
_entity.id
_entity.type
_entity.pdbx_description
1 polymer ?
#
loop_
_entity_poly.entity_id
_entity_poly.type
_entity_poly.pdbx_seq_one_letter_code
_entity_poly.pdbx_strand_id
1 'polypeptide(L)'
;MKNQSEKNQLFNRLLDQKRFWSYDMPGVEEVPDDILIEKTLLYLDIDDINLLFRLFPARKIKQVWLNRLVVQGDYYGRLNKFLAWMYFDIKKPESYLKRMESRYLKNIL
;
A
#
# COMPACT_ATOMS: atom_id res chain seq x y z
N MET A 1 -5.38 -22.00 4.97
CA MET A 1 -4.64 -21.87 6.25
C MET A 1 -3.35 -21.04 6.11
N LYS A 2 -2.48 -21.32 5.12
CA LYS A 2 -1.18 -20.61 4.93
C LYS A 2 -1.30 -19.08 4.77
N ASN A 3 -2.30 -18.60 4.05
CA ASN A 3 -2.49 -17.16 3.81
C ASN A 3 -2.92 -16.39 5.08
N GLN A 4 -3.60 -17.04 6.03
CA GLN A 4 -4.06 -16.37 7.26
C GLN A 4 -2.89 -16.13 8.22
N SER A 5 -1.96 -17.10 8.35
CA SER A 5 -0.76 -16.91 9.18
C SER A 5 0.17 -15.82 8.62
N GLU A 6 0.30 -15.74 7.31
CA GLU A 6 1.11 -14.71 6.63
C GLU A 6 0.45 -13.33 6.73
N LYS A 7 -0.88 -13.25 6.63
CA LYS A 7 -1.64 -12.01 6.88
C LYS A 7 -1.48 -11.53 8.33
N ASN A 8 -1.55 -12.45 9.30
CA ASN A 8 -1.31 -12.16 10.71
C ASN A 8 0.12 -11.66 10.96
N GLN A 9 1.11 -12.18 10.23
CA GLN A 9 2.49 -11.69 10.34
C GLN A 9 2.60 -10.21 9.96
N LEU A 10 2.04 -9.80 8.82
CA LEU A 10 2.05 -8.39 8.40
C LEU A 10 1.31 -7.50 9.41
N PHE A 11 0.15 -7.95 9.89
CA PHE A 11 -0.61 -7.23 10.90
C PHE A 11 0.16 -7.06 12.21
N ASN A 12 0.80 -8.12 12.72
CA ASN A 12 1.56 -8.06 13.95
C ASN A 12 2.77 -7.12 13.83
N ARG A 13 3.46 -7.09 12.68
CA ARG A 13 4.55 -6.13 12.43
C ARG A 13 4.04 -4.69 12.45
N LEU A 14 2.87 -4.43 11.88
CA LEU A 14 2.25 -3.10 11.90
C LEU A 14 1.76 -2.68 13.28
N LEU A 15 1.27 -3.62 14.08
CA LEU A 15 0.93 -3.40 15.49
C LEU A 15 2.16 -3.04 16.32
N ASP A 16 3.25 -3.79 16.19
CA ASP A 16 4.51 -3.56 16.90
C ASP A 16 5.06 -2.16 16.60
N GLN A 17 4.96 -1.73 15.34
CA GLN A 17 5.32 -0.37 14.90
C GLN A 17 4.27 0.70 15.23
N LYS A 18 3.21 0.39 15.98
CA LYS A 18 2.11 1.30 16.38
C LYS A 18 1.44 2.02 15.20
N ARG A 19 1.36 1.39 14.02
CA ARG A 19 0.85 2.01 12.79
C ARG A 19 -0.68 2.11 12.69
N PHE A 20 -1.39 1.57 13.68
CA PHE A 20 -2.86 1.56 13.76
C PHE A 20 -3.44 2.48 14.85
N TRP A 21 -2.67 3.45 15.36
CA TRP A 21 -3.07 4.33 16.47
C TRP A 21 -4.44 5.03 16.31
N SER A 22 -4.92 5.23 15.08
CA SER A 22 -6.21 5.85 14.78
C SER A 22 -7.40 4.88 14.71
N TYR A 23 -7.20 3.58 14.98
CA TYR A 23 -8.25 2.56 14.88
C TYR A 23 -8.48 1.93 16.26
N ASP A 24 -9.73 1.93 16.71
CA ASP A 24 -10.19 1.02 17.77
C ASP A 24 -10.14 -0.39 17.18
N MET A 25 -9.13 -1.20 17.50
CA MET A 25 -8.89 -2.47 16.79
C MET A 25 -9.17 -3.71 17.65
N PRO A 26 -10.18 -4.51 17.27
CA PRO A 26 -10.38 -5.87 17.73
C PRO A 26 -9.79 -6.84 16.68
N GLY A 27 -8.52 -7.24 16.82
CA GLY A 27 -7.93 -8.35 16.05
C GLY A 27 -7.66 -8.15 14.54
N VAL A 28 -6.92 -9.11 13.94
CA VAL A 28 -6.47 -9.06 12.53
C VAL A 28 -7.64 -9.18 11.53
N GLU A 29 -8.67 -9.94 11.91
CA GLU A 29 -9.80 -10.29 11.04
C GLU A 29 -10.68 -9.09 10.71
N GLU A 30 -10.62 -8.06 11.55
CA GLU A 30 -11.41 -6.84 11.39
C GLU A 30 -10.70 -5.78 10.54
N VAL A 31 -9.41 -5.95 10.24
CA VAL A 31 -8.69 -5.00 9.38
C VAL A 31 -9.05 -5.24 7.91
N PRO A 32 -9.62 -4.23 7.22
CA PRO A 32 -9.88 -4.31 5.80
C PRO A 32 -8.57 -4.48 5.02
N ASP A 33 -8.58 -5.34 4.01
CA ASP A 33 -7.39 -5.61 3.19
C ASP A 33 -6.76 -4.33 2.63
N ASP A 34 -7.57 -3.34 2.26
CA ASP A 34 -7.07 -2.07 1.72
C ASP A 34 -6.25 -1.28 2.74
N ILE A 35 -6.62 -1.35 4.03
CA ILE A 35 -5.86 -0.73 5.12
C ILE A 35 -4.57 -1.51 5.34
N LEU A 36 -4.63 -2.84 5.36
CA LEU A 36 -3.43 -3.66 5.52
C LEU A 36 -2.42 -3.39 4.39
N ILE A 37 -2.90 -3.40 3.15
CA ILE A 37 -2.08 -3.10 1.95
C ILE A 37 -1.47 -1.70 2.06
N GLU A 38 -2.28 -0.68 2.35
CA GLU A 38 -1.81 0.71 2.51
C GLU A 38 -0.70 0.81 3.56
N LYS A 39 -0.95 0.28 4.76
CA LYS A 39 -0.01 0.39 5.89
C LYS A 39 1.27 -0.41 5.62
N THR A 40 1.18 -1.59 5.01
CA THR A 40 2.36 -2.38 4.61
C THR A 40 3.21 -1.62 3.60
N LEU A 41 2.61 -1.03 2.55
CA LEU A 41 3.34 -0.24 1.56
C LEU A 41 4.02 1.01 2.13
N LEU A 42 3.43 1.61 3.18
CA LEU A 42 3.93 2.85 3.79
C LEU A 42 5.02 2.63 4.82
N TYR A 43 4.96 1.55 5.60
CA TYR A 43 5.71 1.45 6.85
C TYR A 43 6.58 0.21 7.01
N LEU A 44 6.34 -0.84 6.22
CA LEU A 44 7.12 -2.07 6.31
C LEU A 44 8.24 -2.12 5.26
N ASP A 45 9.11 -3.11 5.41
CA ASP A 45 10.29 -3.28 4.57
C ASP A 45 10.00 -4.02 3.26
N ILE A 46 11.05 -4.22 2.45
CA ILE A 46 10.96 -4.89 1.15
C ILE A 46 10.49 -6.35 1.29
N ASP A 47 10.90 -7.06 2.35
CA ASP A 47 10.51 -8.46 2.55
C ASP A 47 9.02 -8.59 2.88
N ASP A 48 8.50 -7.64 3.65
CA ASP A 48 7.07 -7.53 3.94
C ASP A 48 6.24 -7.13 2.71
N ILE A 49 6.73 -6.22 1.88
CA ILE A 49 6.07 -5.90 0.62
C ILE A 49 6.10 -7.11 -0.31
N ASN A 50 7.21 -7.85 -0.39
CA ASN A 50 7.26 -9.11 -1.14
C ASN A 50 6.24 -10.14 -0.63
N LEU A 51 6.06 -10.25 0.69
CA LEU A 51 5.01 -11.08 1.28
C LEU A 51 3.61 -10.59 0.90
N LEU A 52 3.38 -9.29 0.89
CA LEU A 52 2.12 -8.68 0.46
C LEU A 52 1.74 -9.10 -0.97
N PHE A 53 2.72 -9.12 -1.89
CA PHE A 53 2.52 -9.56 -3.28
C PHE A 53 2.28 -11.08 -3.44
N ARG A 54 2.59 -11.90 -2.43
CA ARG A 54 2.17 -13.31 -2.39
C ARG A 54 0.74 -13.48 -1.87
N LEU A 55 0.32 -12.60 -0.96
CA LEU A 55 -0.98 -12.63 -0.29
C LEU A 55 -2.12 -12.06 -1.14
N PHE A 56 -1.85 -10.98 -1.88
CA PHE A 56 -2.85 -10.27 -2.66
C PHE A 56 -2.48 -10.23 -4.15
N PRO A 57 -3.48 -10.30 -5.06
CA PRO A 57 -3.22 -10.08 -6.47
C PRO A 57 -2.59 -8.71 -6.69
N ALA A 58 -1.55 -8.63 -7.53
CA ALA A 58 -0.87 -7.37 -7.84
C ALA A 58 -1.82 -6.26 -8.31
N ARG A 59 -2.92 -6.62 -8.98
CA ARG A 59 -3.97 -5.68 -9.39
C ARG A 59 -4.63 -4.98 -8.18
N LYS A 60 -4.92 -5.72 -7.11
CA LYS A 60 -5.52 -5.17 -5.88
C LYS A 60 -4.54 -4.23 -5.18
N ILE A 61 -3.28 -4.66 -5.04
CA ILE A 61 -2.22 -3.84 -4.43
C ILE A 61 -2.03 -2.55 -5.22
N LYS A 62 -1.96 -2.63 -6.56
CA LYS A 62 -1.84 -1.47 -7.45
C LYS A 62 -3.03 -0.51 -7.31
N GLN A 63 -4.25 -1.03 -7.18
CA GLN A 63 -5.45 -0.22 -6.98
C GLN A 63 -5.38 0.57 -5.67
N VAL A 64 -5.04 -0.09 -4.57
CA VAL A 64 -4.91 0.57 -3.25
C VAL A 64 -3.80 1.62 -3.29
N TRP A 65 -2.64 1.28 -3.87
CA TRP A 65 -1.53 2.21 -4.05
C TRP A 65 -1.94 3.47 -4.83
N LEU A 66 -2.61 3.29 -5.98
CA LEU A 66 -3.09 4.41 -6.79
C LEU A 66 -4.11 5.28 -6.06
N ASN A 67 -5.04 4.66 -5.34
CA ASN A 67 -6.16 5.37 -4.70
C ASN A 67 -5.78 6.06 -3.39
N ARG A 68 -4.76 5.57 -2.68
CA ARG A 68 -4.43 6.04 -1.33
C ARG A 68 -3.09 6.73 -1.21
N LEU A 69 -2.07 6.26 -1.94
CA LEU A 69 -0.70 6.78 -1.84
C LEU A 69 -0.38 7.78 -2.95
N VAL A 70 -0.75 7.47 -4.20
CA VAL A 70 -0.44 8.34 -5.35
C VAL A 70 -1.21 9.65 -5.31
N VAL A 71 -2.44 9.64 -4.76
CA VAL A 71 -3.28 10.84 -4.61
C VAL A 71 -2.71 11.88 -3.62
N GLN A 72 -1.76 11.48 -2.78
CA GLN A 72 -1.09 12.36 -1.81
C GLN A 72 0.08 13.15 -2.45
N GLY A 73 0.29 12.98 -3.76
CA GLY A 73 1.25 13.75 -4.54
C GLY A 73 2.67 13.68 -3.98
N ASP A 74 3.25 14.87 -3.78
CA ASP A 74 4.64 15.05 -3.35
C ASP A 74 4.92 14.48 -1.95
N TYR A 75 3.92 14.35 -1.08
CA TYR A 75 4.10 13.83 0.28
C TYR A 75 4.73 12.43 0.30
N TYR A 76 4.29 11.56 -0.62
CA TYR A 76 4.86 10.22 -0.82
C TYR A 76 5.69 10.12 -2.10
N GLY A 77 6.16 11.23 -2.68
CA GLY A 77 6.79 11.26 -4.00
C GLY A 77 7.95 10.28 -4.18
N ARG A 78 8.88 10.20 -3.21
CA ARG A 78 10.01 9.26 -3.27
C ARG A 78 9.57 7.80 -3.19
N LEU A 79 8.68 7.49 -2.24
CA LEU A 79 8.13 6.15 -2.06
C LEU A 79 7.35 5.70 -3.29
N ASN A 80 6.51 6.57 -3.85
CA ASN A 80 5.71 6.27 -5.03
C ASN A 80 6.59 6.00 -6.26
N LYS A 81 7.69 6.75 -6.45
CA LYS A 81 8.66 6.47 -7.52
C LYS A 81 9.31 5.09 -7.34
N PHE A 82 9.71 4.77 -6.11
CA PHE A 82 10.28 3.47 -5.77
C PHE A 82 9.30 2.32 -6.07
N LEU A 83 8.06 2.40 -5.57
CA LEU A 83 7.04 1.38 -5.78
C LEU A 83 6.69 1.23 -7.27
N ALA A 84 6.57 2.34 -7.99
CA ALA A 84 6.29 2.35 -9.42
C ALA A 84 7.37 1.59 -10.22
N TRP A 85 8.64 1.84 -9.91
CA TRP A 85 9.77 1.21 -10.58
C TRP A 85 9.92 -0.26 -10.17
N MET A 86 9.97 -0.55 -8.87
CA MET A 86 10.32 -1.87 -8.35
C MET A 86 9.19 -2.90 -8.47
N TYR A 87 7.93 -2.50 -8.24
CA TYR A 87 6.82 -3.45 -8.10
C TYR A 87 5.80 -3.41 -9.23
N PHE A 88 5.77 -2.33 -10.02
CA PHE A 88 4.76 -2.14 -11.06
C PHE A 88 5.32 -2.00 -12.47
N ASP A 89 6.64 -2.18 -12.65
CA ASP A 89 7.37 -2.10 -13.92
C ASP A 89 7.07 -0.82 -14.72
N ILE A 90 6.96 0.31 -14.02
CA ILE A 90 6.66 1.60 -14.64
C ILE A 90 7.97 2.26 -15.06
N LYS A 91 8.28 2.19 -16.36
CA LYS A 91 9.51 2.75 -16.97
C LYS A 91 9.71 4.25 -16.78
N LYS A 92 8.62 5.03 -16.64
CA LYS A 92 8.65 6.48 -16.41
C LYS A 92 7.80 6.85 -15.19
N PRO A 93 8.30 6.59 -13.96
CA PRO A 93 7.52 6.78 -12.73
C PRO A 93 6.93 8.18 -12.60
N GLU A 94 7.73 9.21 -12.82
CA GLU A 94 7.33 10.62 -12.63
C GLU A 94 6.16 11.02 -13.52
N SER A 95 6.28 10.77 -14.82
CA SER A 95 5.21 11.10 -15.77
C SER A 95 3.96 10.27 -15.51
N TYR A 96 4.10 9.02 -15.08
CA TYR A 96 2.96 8.18 -14.73
C TYR A 96 2.24 8.68 -13.50
N LEU A 97 2.97 8.95 -12.41
CA LEU A 97 2.41 9.41 -11.14
C LEU A 97 1.69 10.75 -11.30
N LYS A 98 2.32 11.72 -11.98
CA LYS A 98 1.72 13.03 -12.24
C LYS A 98 0.40 12.91 -13.02
N ARG A 99 0.33 11.99 -14.00
CA ARG A 99 -0.92 11.73 -14.75
C ARG A 99 -2.01 11.12 -13.86
N MET A 100 -1.65 10.17 -13.00
CA MET A 100 -2.60 9.52 -12.11
C MET A 100 -3.15 10.47 -11.06
N GLU A 101 -2.29 11.28 -10.45
CA GLU A 101 -2.68 12.36 -9.54
C GLU A 101 -3.59 13.38 -10.23
N SER A 102 -3.21 13.86 -11.42
CA SER A 102 -4.04 14.81 -12.20
C SER A 102 -5.41 14.24 -12.54
N ARG A 103 -5.49 12.93 -12.86
CA ARG A 103 -6.77 12.26 -13.15
C ARG A 103 -7.65 12.19 -11.90
N TYR A 104 -7.06 11.91 -10.73
CA TYR A 104 -7.79 11.89 -9.48
C TYR A 104 -8.37 13.26 -9.13
N LEU A 105 -7.55 14.32 -9.22
CA LEU A 105 -7.99 15.69 -8.95
C LEU A 105 -9.15 16.13 -9.87
N LYS A 106 -9.09 15.76 -11.16
CA LYS A 106 -10.18 16.03 -12.12
C LYS A 106 -11.49 15.30 -11.85
N ASN A 107 -11.48 14.23 -11.07
CA ASN A 107 -12.69 13.49 -10.72
C ASN A 107 -13.33 14.02 -9.42
N ILE A 108 -12.65 14.91 -8.70
CA ILE A 108 -13.11 15.51 -7.44
C ILE A 108 -13.56 16.95 -7.64
N LEU A 109 -12.91 17.67 -8.56
CA LEU A 109 -13.24 19.03 -9.00
C LEU A 109 -14.25 19.00 -10.16
#